data_AF-A0A844X7K3-F1
#
_entry.id   AF-A0A844X7K3-F1
#
_cell.length_a   1.000
_cell.length_b   1.000
_cell.length_c   1.000
_cell.angle_alpha   90.00
_cell.angle_beta   90.00
_cell.angle_gamma   90.00
#
_symmetry.space_group_name_H-M   'P 1'
#
loop_
_entity.id
_entity.type
_entity.pdbx_description
1 polymer ?
#
loop_
_entity_poly.entity_id
_entity_poly.type
_entity_poly.pdbx_seq_one_letter_code
_entity_poly.pdbx_strand_id
1 'polypeptide(L)'
;MKTECFDILFRRKIYTQLCEIQNDIEQWFDLYNRERAHSGKYCYGKTPWQTWNGAKGLVKEKQLENLFYSSAFILTKCVSDE
;
A
#
# COMPACT_ATOMS: atom_id res chain seq x y z
N MET A 1 5.99 -20.44 10.37
CA MET A 1 7.24 -19.94 9.76
C MET A 1 6.85 -19.15 8.52
N LYS A 2 7.16 -17.86 8.44
CA LYS A 2 6.84 -17.06 7.25
C LYS A 2 7.79 -17.50 6.14
N THR A 3 7.24 -18.14 5.11
CA THR A 3 7.97 -18.36 3.85
C THR A 3 7.82 -17.08 3.03
N GLU A 4 8.82 -16.22 3.13
CA GLU A 4 8.91 -14.98 2.35
C GLU A 4 9.30 -15.30 0.90
N CYS A 5 8.95 -14.40 -0.03
CA CYS A 5 9.11 -14.58 -1.48
C CYS A 5 10.51 -15.13 -1.86
N PHE A 6 11.55 -14.41 -1.43
CA PHE A 6 12.93 -14.67 -1.81
C PHE A 6 13.47 -16.01 -1.28
N ASP A 7 13.01 -16.44 -0.10
CA ASP A 7 13.42 -17.72 0.50
C ASP A 7 12.96 -18.91 -0.35
N ILE A 8 11.81 -18.78 -1.01
CA ILE A 8 11.27 -19.83 -1.88
C ILE A 8 11.92 -19.76 -3.26
N LEU A 9 11.97 -18.57 -3.87
CA LEU A 9 12.44 -18.40 -5.25
C LEU A 9 13.88 -18.88 -5.43
N PHE A 10 14.81 -18.39 -4.59
CA PHE A 10 16.23 -18.69 -4.73
C PHE A 10 16.60 -20.14 -4.38
N ARG A 11 15.71 -20.87 -3.68
CA ARG A 11 15.90 -22.31 -3.43
C ARG A 11 15.37 -23.20 -4.56
N ARG A 12 14.44 -22.70 -5.37
CA ARG A 12 13.76 -23.50 -6.41
C ARG A 12 14.40 -23.33 -7.78
N LYS A 13 15.02 -22.18 -8.05
CA LYS A 13 15.57 -21.85 -9.36
C LYS A 13 16.92 -21.15 -9.23
N ILE A 14 17.89 -21.59 -10.03
CA ILE A 14 19.11 -20.82 -10.28
C ILE A 14 18.82 -19.89 -11.45
N TYR A 15 18.97 -18.60 -11.21
CA TYR A 15 18.70 -17.57 -12.21
C TYR A 15 19.97 -17.23 -12.98
N THR A 16 19.86 -17.13 -14.30
CA THR A 16 21.00 -16.80 -15.18
C THR A 16 20.93 -15.37 -15.71
N GLN A 17 19.73 -14.78 -15.71
CA GLN A 17 19.47 -13.43 -16.17
C GLN A 17 18.56 -12.69 -15.20
N LEU A 18 18.72 -11.36 -15.12
CA LEU A 18 17.91 -10.51 -14.24
C LEU A 18 16.42 -10.53 -14.62
N CYS A 19 16.10 -10.63 -15.91
CA CYS A 19 14.72 -10.67 -16.39
C CYS A 19 13.92 -11.86 -15.84
N GLU A 20 14.59 -13.00 -15.61
CA GLU A 20 13.95 -14.17 -15.04
C GLU A 20 13.54 -13.94 -13.59
N ILE A 21 14.39 -13.26 -12.82
CA ILE A 21 14.09 -12.89 -11.42
C ILE A 21 12.93 -11.89 -11.39
N GLN A 22 12.98 -10.89 -12.28
CA GLN A 22 11.93 -9.87 -12.37
C GLN A 22 10.56 -10.48 -12.66
N ASN A 23 10.47 -11.39 -13.62
CA ASN A 23 9.22 -12.07 -13.99
C ASN A 23 8.62 -12.89 -12.83
N ASP A 24 9.45 -13.63 -12.10
CA ASP A 24 8.99 -14.46 -10.99
C ASP A 24 8.53 -13.59 -9.79
N ILE A 25 9.22 -12.47 -9.54
CA ILE A 25 8.85 -11.51 -8.50
C ILE A 25 7.52 -10.82 -8.85
N GLU A 26 7.33 -10.41 -10.10
CA GLU A 26 6.08 -9.76 -10.54
C GLU A 26 4.88 -10.69 -10.36
N GLN A 27 4.99 -11.95 -10.77
CA GLN A 27 3.95 -12.96 -10.55
C GLN A 27 3.67 -13.16 -9.06
N TRP A 28 4.71 -13.21 -8.24
CA TRP A 28 4.53 -13.33 -6.79
C TRP A 28 3.84 -12.11 -6.18
N PHE A 29 4.18 -10.90 -6.64
CA PHE A 29 3.53 -9.67 -6.18
C PHE A 29 2.05 -9.64 -6.52
N ASP A 30 1.66 -10.08 -7.72
CA ASP A 30 0.25 -10.14 -8.09
C ASP A 30 -0.50 -11.12 -7.19
N LEU A 31 0.02 -12.33 -6.98
CA LEU A 31 -0.58 -13.30 -6.07
C LEU A 31 -0.69 -12.75 -4.63
N TYR A 32 0.38 -12.14 -4.12
CA TYR A 32 0.39 -11.60 -2.77
C TYR A 32 -0.60 -10.43 -2.61
N ASN A 33 -0.63 -9.49 -3.56
CA ASN A 33 -1.43 -8.28 -3.45
C ASN A 33 -2.91 -8.50 -3.80
N ARG A 34 -3.20 -9.40 -4.74
CA ARG A 34 -4.54 -9.55 -5.33
C ARG A 34 -5.28 -10.81 -4.89
N GLU A 35 -4.58 -11.89 -4.57
CA GLU A 35 -5.23 -13.18 -4.28
C GLU A 35 -5.16 -13.55 -2.80
N ARG A 36 -4.08 -13.17 -2.11
CA ARG A 36 -3.90 -13.49 -0.70
C ARG A 36 -4.70 -12.56 0.20
N ALA A 37 -5.71 -13.08 0.87
CA ALA A 37 -6.38 -12.38 1.97
C ALA A 37 -5.43 -12.20 3.16
N HIS A 38 -5.41 -11.00 3.76
CA HIS A 38 -4.63 -10.77 4.96
C HIS A 38 -5.21 -11.53 6.16
N SER A 39 -4.36 -12.32 6.82
CA SER A 39 -4.69 -13.01 8.07
C SER A 39 -4.64 -12.01 9.23
N GLY A 40 -5.77 -11.37 9.53
CA GLY A 40 -5.87 -10.43 10.65
C GLY A 40 -7.31 -10.16 11.03
N LYS A 41 -7.61 -10.08 12.34
CA LYS A 41 -8.97 -9.86 12.87
C LYS A 41 -9.66 -8.65 12.23
N TYR A 42 -8.90 -7.60 11.96
CA TYR A 42 -9.40 -6.34 11.39
C TYR A 42 -9.16 -6.20 9.89
N CYS A 43 -8.60 -7.22 9.24
CA CYS A 43 -8.41 -7.23 7.79
C CYS A 43 -9.66 -7.74 7.06
N TYR A 44 -10.59 -8.38 7.78
CA TYR A 44 -11.90 -8.83 7.26
C TYR A 44 -11.81 -9.67 5.98
N GLY A 45 -10.74 -10.47 5.84
CA GLY A 45 -10.50 -11.28 4.65
C GLY A 45 -10.19 -10.47 3.37
N LYS A 46 -10.00 -9.16 3.47
CA LYS A 46 -9.64 -8.32 2.33
C LYS A 46 -8.20 -8.58 1.89
N THR A 47 -7.97 -8.43 0.60
CA THR A 47 -6.62 -8.48 0.02
C THR A 47 -5.89 -7.17 0.31
N PRO A 48 -4.54 -7.14 0.27
CA PRO A 48 -3.77 -5.91 0.39
C PRO A 48 -4.26 -4.84 -0.58
N TRP A 49 -4.54 -5.21 -1.84
CA TRP A 49 -5.01 -4.30 -2.87
C TRP A 49 -6.38 -3.69 -2.56
N GLN A 50 -7.32 -4.48 -2.05
CA GLN A 50 -8.64 -3.98 -1.63
C GLN A 50 -8.52 -3.02 -0.44
N THR A 51 -7.65 -3.36 0.52
CA THR A 51 -7.39 -2.53 1.70
C THR A 51 -6.79 -1.18 1.30
N TRP A 52 -5.78 -1.21 0.42
CA TRP A 52 -5.16 -0.01 -0.13
C TRP A 52 -6.17 0.91 -0.81
N ASN A 53 -7.00 0.37 -1.70
CA ASN A 53 -8.00 1.17 -2.41
C ASN A 53 -9.07 1.74 -1.47
N GLY A 54 -9.52 0.96 -0.49
CA GLY A 54 -10.48 1.43 0.52
C GLY A 54 -9.93 2.52 1.42
N ALA A 55 -8.62 2.50 1.71
CA ALA A 55 -7.97 3.50 2.56
C ALA A 55 -7.71 4.84 1.86
N LYS A 56 -7.76 4.92 0.52
CA LYS A 56 -7.42 6.14 -0.24
C LYS A 56 -8.17 7.40 0.23
N GLY A 57 -9.47 7.29 0.52
CA GLY A 57 -10.27 8.43 1.00
C GLY A 57 -9.80 8.91 2.38
N LEU A 58 -9.65 7.96 3.31
CA LEU A 58 -9.18 8.22 4.68
C LEU A 58 -7.78 8.86 4.68
N VAL A 59 -6.88 8.37 3.84
CA VAL A 59 -5.51 8.92 3.74
C VAL A 59 -5.56 10.37 3.25
N LYS A 60 -6.40 10.69 2.26
CA LYS A 60 -6.56 12.08 1.78
C LYS A 60 -7.11 13.00 2.87
N GLU A 61 -8.13 12.57 3.61
CA GLU A 61 -8.71 13.35 4.71
C GLU A 61 -7.71 13.59 5.86
N LYS A 62 -6.83 12.62 6.10
CA LYS A 62 -5.83 12.66 7.17
C LYS A 62 -4.48 13.21 6.72
N GLN A 63 -4.33 13.62 5.47
CA GLN A 63 -3.10 14.21 4.96
C GLN A 63 -2.88 15.56 5.64
N LEU A 64 -1.74 15.71 6.31
CA LEU A 64 -1.42 16.87 7.15
C LEU A 64 -1.55 18.19 6.37
N GLU A 65 -1.08 18.23 5.13
CA GLU A 65 -1.21 19.41 4.25
C GLU A 65 -2.67 19.88 4.15
N ASN A 66 -3.62 18.96 3.91
CA ASN A 66 -5.04 19.29 3.79
C ASN A 66 -5.62 19.84 5.11
N LEU A 67 -5.12 19.36 6.25
CA LEU A 67 -5.53 19.84 7.56
C LEU A 67 -5.00 21.26 7.84
N PHE A 68 -3.78 21.58 7.40
CA PHE A 68 -3.17 22.89 7.60
C PHE A 68 -3.61 23.96 6.58
N TYR A 69 -3.94 23.58 5.34
CA TYR A 69 -4.54 24.52 4.37
C TYR A 69 -5.93 25.00 4.82
N SER A 70 -6.74 24.12 5.43
CA SER A 70 -8.06 24.48 5.96
C SER A 70 -7.98 25.45 7.15
N SER A 71 -6.95 25.36 8.00
CA SER A 71 -6.77 26.28 9.14
C SER A 71 -6.14 27.60 8.71
N ALA A 72 -5.18 27.58 7.79
CA ALA A 72 -4.58 28.78 7.23
C ALA A 72 -5.59 29.62 6.43
N PHE A 73 -6.49 29.00 5.65
CA PHE A 73 -7.54 29.72 4.92
C PHE A 73 -8.54 30.42 5.86
N ILE A 74 -8.88 29.78 7.00
CA ILE A 74 -9.75 30.39 8.03
C ILE A 74 -9.04 31.59 8.69
N LEU A 75 -7.75 31.46 9.01
CA LEU A 75 -6.97 32.56 9.60
C LEU A 75 -6.80 33.74 8.63
N THR A 76 -6.61 33.49 7.34
CA THR A 76 -6.45 34.56 6.34
C THR A 76 -7.76 35.32 6.12
N LYS A 77 -8.91 34.64 6.23
CA LYS A 77 -10.23 35.28 6.12
C LYS A 77 -10.57 36.13 7.34
N CYS A 78 -10.26 35.66 8.55
CA CYS A 78 -10.43 36.46 9.78
C CYS A 78 -9.56 37.73 9.82
N VAL A 79 -8.43 37.77 9.11
CA VAL A 79 -7.56 38.97 9.03
C VAL A 79 -8.01 39.96 7.95
N SER A 80 -8.87 39.53 7.00
CA SER A 80 -9.33 40.39 5.90
C SER A 80 -10.72 40.97 6.11
N ASP A 81 -11.43 40.56 7.17
CA ASP A 81 -12.76 41.05 7.57
C ASP A 81 -12.69 42.05 8.76
N GLU A 82 -11.50 42.55 9.12
CA GLU A 82 -11.26 43.76 9.94
C GLU A 82 -10.74 44.91 9.07
#